data_AF-A0A3N5GQ15-F1
#
_entry.id   AF-A0A3N5GQ15-F1
#
_cell.length_a   1.000
_cell.length_b   1.000
_cell.length_c   1.000
_cell.angle_alpha   90.00
_cell.angle_beta   90.00
_cell.angle_gamma   90.00
#
_symmetry.space_group_name_H-M   'P 1'
#
loop_
_entity.id
_entity.type
_entity.pdbx_description
1 polymer ?
#
loop_
_entity_poly.entity_id
_entity_poly.type
_entity_poly.pdbx_seq_one_letter_code
_entity_poly.pdbx_strand_id
1 'polypeptide(L)'
;LGYKKINLQGGSYGTRMAQVYLRRHPETVRTVTLTAVAPPNVYLPLTHAYAGNRALNLLLAECRADASCRAAFPDVRKELDAVLARVEQGVVVPVTNTRTGEKVEVRPSRGLLAEGIRFLMYGPRGGSLPLQIHRAYQGDLGPLVHMAIERRLDLDEALFMGLLFSVTCAEDLPYITEELTRERSAGTALGDYRIRQQKAVCEVWPRGAVPADVHELVRSDVPVLLISGEWDPVTPPEFGDSVAKQLPNSLHVVVPKGSHGGAGKCTDDLIARFVETGSVQGLDPSCVKDYPGPRFMVQ
;
A
#
# COMPACT_ATOMS: atom_id res chain seq x y z
N LEU A 1 -25.47 18.82 -5.88
CA LEU A 1 -24.38 19.79 -6.16
C LEU A 1 -24.63 20.67 -7.40
N GLY A 2 -25.53 20.31 -8.33
CA GLY A 2 -25.92 21.21 -9.43
C GLY A 2 -24.94 21.30 -10.61
N TYR A 3 -23.87 20.52 -10.61
CA TYR A 3 -22.89 20.47 -11.69
C TYR A 3 -23.35 19.56 -12.83
N LYS A 4 -23.16 20.01 -14.09
CA LYS A 4 -23.39 19.19 -15.29
C LYS A 4 -22.26 18.18 -15.54
N LYS A 5 -21.02 18.58 -15.25
CA LYS A 5 -19.84 17.71 -15.26
C LYS A 5 -19.03 17.90 -13.99
N ILE A 6 -18.40 16.83 -13.53
CA ILE A 6 -17.58 16.81 -12.31
C ILE A 6 -16.15 16.36 -12.61
N ASN A 7 -15.21 16.80 -11.77
CA ASN A 7 -13.86 16.24 -11.72
C ASN A 7 -13.84 15.18 -10.61
N LEU A 8 -13.41 13.97 -10.94
CA LEU A 8 -13.29 12.89 -9.96
C LEU A 8 -11.85 12.84 -9.45
N GLN A 9 -11.69 12.70 -8.14
CA GLN A 9 -10.40 12.41 -7.53
C GLN A 9 -10.58 11.26 -6.56
N GLY A 10 -9.84 10.18 -6.80
CA GLY A 10 -9.84 8.99 -5.96
C GLY A 10 -8.44 8.71 -5.42
N GLY A 11 -8.36 8.30 -4.16
CA GLY A 11 -7.14 7.79 -3.54
C GLY A 11 -7.32 6.33 -3.11
N SER A 12 -6.33 5.47 -3.35
CA SER A 12 -6.37 4.05 -2.94
C SER A 12 -7.65 3.36 -3.45
N TYR A 13 -8.44 2.69 -2.61
CA TYR A 13 -9.75 2.12 -3.01
C TYR A 13 -10.68 3.14 -3.70
N GLY A 14 -10.61 4.43 -3.36
CA GLY A 14 -11.36 5.48 -4.05
C GLY A 14 -11.05 5.59 -5.54
N THR A 15 -9.86 5.14 -5.99
CA THR A 15 -9.52 5.06 -7.41
C THR A 15 -10.34 4.00 -8.14
N ARG A 16 -10.66 2.87 -7.50
CA ARG A 16 -11.58 1.87 -8.06
C ARG A 16 -12.97 2.47 -8.22
N MET A 17 -13.46 3.17 -7.20
CA MET A 17 -14.77 3.83 -7.24
C MET A 17 -14.83 4.91 -8.33
N ALA A 18 -13.78 5.71 -8.50
CA ALA A 18 -13.70 6.69 -9.57
C ALA A 18 -13.73 6.04 -10.97
N GLN A 19 -13.03 4.93 -11.16
CA GLN A 19 -13.08 4.14 -12.40
C GLN A 19 -14.49 3.59 -12.65
N VAL A 20 -15.13 2.98 -11.65
CA VAL A 20 -16.50 2.45 -11.77
C VAL A 20 -17.51 3.56 -12.08
N TYR A 21 -17.37 4.73 -11.45
CA TYR A 21 -18.21 5.89 -11.77
C TYR A 21 -18.00 6.33 -13.22
N LEU A 22 -16.75 6.42 -13.67
CA LEU A 22 -16.42 6.77 -15.05
C LEU A 22 -17.04 5.78 -16.06
N ARG A 23 -17.04 4.47 -15.75
CA ARG A 23 -17.70 3.46 -16.59
C ARG A 23 -19.20 3.67 -16.69
N ARG A 24 -19.86 4.05 -15.59
CA ARG A 24 -21.32 4.14 -15.50
C ARG A 24 -21.88 5.48 -15.98
N HIS A 25 -21.12 6.56 -15.85
CA HIS A 25 -21.59 7.93 -16.12
C HIS A 25 -20.55 8.76 -16.90
N PRO A 26 -19.96 8.24 -18.00
CA PRO A 26 -18.84 8.89 -18.69
C PRO A 26 -19.16 10.31 -19.17
N GLU A 27 -20.40 10.57 -19.57
CA GLU A 27 -20.89 11.88 -20.03
C GLU A 27 -20.86 12.97 -18.97
N THR A 28 -20.88 12.58 -17.69
CA THR A 28 -20.87 13.49 -16.53
C THR A 28 -19.47 13.78 -16.00
N VAL A 29 -18.43 13.12 -16.53
CA VAL A 29 -17.06 13.27 -16.04
C VAL A 29 -16.28 14.22 -16.95
N ARG A 30 -15.58 15.19 -16.35
CA ARG A 30 -14.66 16.10 -17.04
C ARG A 30 -13.22 15.61 -16.97
N THR A 31 -12.76 15.22 -15.79
CA THR A 31 -11.42 14.69 -15.54
C THR A 31 -11.46 13.61 -14.45
N VAL A 32 -10.46 12.73 -14.44
CA VAL A 32 -10.27 11.75 -13.36
C VAL A 32 -8.82 11.78 -12.87
N THR A 33 -8.63 11.95 -11.58
CA THR A 33 -7.33 11.81 -10.89
C THR A 33 -7.35 10.53 -10.05
N LEU A 34 -6.41 9.63 -10.29
CA LEU A 34 -6.26 8.36 -9.58
C LEU A 34 -4.91 8.33 -8.85
N THR A 35 -4.92 8.47 -7.53
CA THR A 35 -3.71 8.44 -6.70
C THR A 35 -3.62 7.11 -5.94
N ALA A 36 -2.48 6.42 -6.03
CA ALA A 36 -2.30 5.06 -5.51
C ALA A 36 -3.33 4.08 -6.12
N VAL A 37 -3.09 3.75 -7.39
CA VAL A 37 -4.11 3.18 -8.28
C VAL A 37 -4.47 1.73 -7.89
N ALA A 38 -5.73 1.51 -7.57
CA ALA A 38 -6.36 0.20 -7.36
C ALA A 38 -7.24 -0.15 -8.58
N PRO A 39 -6.78 -1.03 -9.48
CA PRO A 39 -7.55 -1.45 -10.64
C PRO A 39 -8.77 -2.30 -10.20
N PRO A 40 -9.88 -2.30 -10.98
CA PRO A 40 -11.01 -3.19 -10.75
C PRO A 40 -10.62 -4.67 -10.79
N ASN A 41 -9.67 -5.07 -11.63
CA ASN A 41 -9.28 -6.46 -11.83
C ASN A 41 -8.24 -7.01 -10.83
N VAL A 42 -7.91 -6.28 -9.77
CA VAL A 42 -6.95 -6.70 -8.74
C VAL A 42 -7.70 -7.02 -7.45
N TYR A 43 -7.61 -8.25 -6.95
CA TYR A 43 -8.29 -8.61 -5.71
C TYR A 43 -7.51 -8.14 -4.47
N LEU A 44 -8.10 -7.32 -3.60
CA LEU A 44 -7.49 -6.95 -2.33
C LEU A 44 -8.03 -7.87 -1.22
N PRO A 45 -7.17 -8.54 -0.43
CA PRO A 45 -5.75 -8.25 -0.21
C PRO A 45 -4.74 -9.16 -0.96
N LEU A 46 -5.14 -9.87 -2.03
CA LEU A 46 -4.32 -10.90 -2.69
C LEU A 46 -2.88 -10.42 -2.99
N THR A 47 -2.74 -9.17 -3.40
CA THR A 47 -1.47 -8.58 -3.83
C THR A 47 -0.67 -7.90 -2.73
N HIS A 48 -1.22 -7.76 -1.50
CA HIS A 48 -0.53 -7.07 -0.40
C HIS A 48 0.81 -7.71 -0.04
N ALA A 49 0.90 -9.04 -0.10
CA ALA A 49 2.12 -9.77 0.20
C ALA A 49 3.22 -9.46 -0.83
N TYR A 50 2.88 -9.52 -2.11
CA TYR A 50 3.76 -9.18 -3.22
C TYR A 50 4.19 -7.71 -3.18
N ALA A 51 3.24 -6.77 -3.11
CA ALA A 51 3.52 -5.33 -3.13
C ALA A 51 4.38 -4.90 -1.92
N GLY A 52 4.05 -5.41 -0.73
CA GLY A 52 4.84 -5.19 0.47
C GLY A 52 6.26 -5.73 0.36
N ASN A 53 6.44 -6.94 -0.18
CA ASN A 53 7.77 -7.53 -0.35
C ASN A 53 8.60 -6.77 -1.38
N ARG A 54 7.98 -6.29 -2.47
CA ARG A 54 8.62 -5.44 -3.48
C ARG A 54 9.11 -4.11 -2.86
N ALA A 55 8.23 -3.40 -2.14
CA ALA A 55 8.58 -2.15 -1.46
C ALA A 55 9.71 -2.34 -0.44
N LEU A 56 9.64 -3.42 0.36
CA LEU A 56 10.69 -3.76 1.31
C LEU A 56 12.03 -4.00 0.62
N ASN A 57 12.06 -4.77 -0.46
CA ASN A 57 13.30 -5.05 -1.19
C ASN A 57 13.92 -3.77 -1.77
N LEU A 58 13.10 -2.84 -2.31
CA LEU A 58 13.57 -1.54 -2.79
C LEU A 58 14.17 -0.70 -1.66
N LEU A 59 13.51 -0.65 -0.50
CA LEU A 59 13.99 0.07 0.67
C LEU A 59 15.33 -0.49 1.20
N LEU A 60 15.45 -1.80 1.30
CA LEU A 60 16.70 -2.43 1.75
C LEU A 60 17.83 -2.28 0.73
N ALA A 61 17.51 -2.28 -0.57
CA ALA A 61 18.48 -2.00 -1.63
C ALA A 61 18.98 -0.55 -1.55
N GLU A 62 18.09 0.41 -1.31
CA GLU A 62 18.48 1.81 -1.10
C GLU A 62 19.36 1.97 0.15
N CYS A 63 19.03 1.30 1.27
CA CYS A 63 19.88 1.32 2.46
C CYS A 63 21.29 0.77 2.16
N ARG A 64 21.40 -0.28 1.36
CA ARG A 64 22.71 -0.80 0.92
C ARG A 64 23.46 0.17 0.01
N ALA A 65 22.76 0.97 -0.78
CA ALA A 65 23.37 2.00 -1.63
C ALA A 65 23.84 3.22 -0.81
N ASP A 66 23.06 3.64 0.19
CA ASP A 66 23.37 4.73 1.10
C ASP A 66 24.59 4.43 1.97
N ALA A 67 25.57 5.35 1.99
CA ALA A 67 26.83 5.14 2.69
C ALA A 67 26.67 5.01 4.21
N SER A 68 25.79 5.82 4.81
CA SER A 68 25.56 5.80 6.26
C SER A 68 24.77 4.58 6.69
N CYS A 69 23.72 4.23 5.94
CA CYS A 69 22.88 3.07 6.22
C CYS A 69 23.65 1.77 6.00
N ARG A 70 24.43 1.65 4.93
CA ARG A 70 25.31 0.49 4.69
C ARG A 70 26.37 0.32 5.78
N ALA A 71 26.97 1.41 6.27
CA ALA A 71 27.97 1.35 7.33
C ALA A 71 27.37 0.87 8.65
N ALA A 72 26.14 1.31 8.98
CA ALA A 72 25.44 0.88 10.19
C ALA A 72 24.85 -0.53 10.06
N PHE A 73 24.31 -0.88 8.89
CA PHE A 73 23.50 -2.10 8.67
C PHE A 73 23.95 -2.84 7.39
N PRO A 74 25.13 -3.47 7.38
CA PRO A 74 25.75 -4.01 6.16
C PRO A 74 24.94 -5.16 5.53
N ASP A 75 24.20 -5.94 6.32
CA ASP A 75 23.39 -7.05 5.83
C ASP A 75 21.97 -7.09 6.43
N VAL A 76 21.30 -5.95 6.42
CA VAL A 76 19.93 -5.77 6.95
C VAL A 76 18.91 -6.79 6.42
N ARG A 77 19.09 -7.33 5.21
CA ARG A 77 18.22 -8.39 4.68
C ARG A 77 18.36 -9.68 5.47
N LYS A 78 19.59 -10.12 5.70
CA LYS A 78 19.88 -11.32 6.49
C LYS A 78 19.43 -11.15 7.94
N GLU A 79 19.60 -9.95 8.48
CA GLU A 79 19.11 -9.59 9.82
C GLU A 79 17.59 -9.74 9.90
N LEU A 80 16.85 -9.22 8.93
CA LEU A 80 15.39 -9.37 8.85
C LEU A 80 14.97 -10.84 8.77
N ASP A 81 15.62 -11.63 7.92
CA ASP A 81 15.30 -13.06 7.76
C ASP A 81 15.51 -13.82 9.08
N ALA A 82 16.57 -13.51 9.82
CA ALA A 82 16.84 -14.08 11.14
C ALA A 82 15.81 -13.62 12.20
N VAL A 83 15.41 -12.35 12.18
CA VAL A 83 14.37 -11.82 13.08
C VAL A 83 13.03 -12.51 12.83
N LEU A 84 12.61 -12.63 11.57
CA LEU A 84 11.36 -13.30 11.22
C LEU A 84 11.38 -14.80 11.58
N ALA A 85 12.53 -15.46 11.43
CA ALA A 85 12.69 -16.86 11.85
C ALA A 85 12.61 -17.02 13.38
N ARG A 86 13.21 -16.11 14.16
CA ARG A 86 13.12 -16.11 15.64
C ARG A 86 11.68 -15.91 16.10
N VAL A 87 10.93 -15.05 15.43
CA VAL A 87 9.51 -14.80 15.72
C VAL A 87 8.65 -16.03 15.39
N GLU A 88 8.90 -16.70 14.26
CA GLU A 88 8.23 -17.96 13.89
C GLU A 88 8.43 -19.06 14.93
N GLN A 89 9.60 -19.11 15.58
CA GLN A 89 9.91 -20.08 16.64
C GLN A 89 9.23 -19.79 17.99
N GLY A 90 8.54 -18.64 18.14
CA GLY A 90 7.76 -18.33 19.34
C GLY A 90 8.55 -17.60 20.44
N VAL A 91 9.18 -16.47 20.10
CA VAL A 91 9.83 -15.58 21.08
C VAL A 91 8.81 -14.80 21.93
N VAL A 92 9.12 -14.61 23.22
CA VAL A 92 8.39 -13.69 24.11
C VAL A 92 9.14 -12.37 24.15
N VAL A 93 8.42 -11.26 23.93
CA VAL A 93 8.99 -9.93 23.83
C VAL A 93 8.29 -9.00 24.83
N PRO A 94 9.00 -8.34 25.75
CA PRO A 94 8.41 -7.30 26.58
C PRO A 94 8.17 -6.05 25.73
N VAL A 95 6.95 -5.53 25.78
CA VAL A 95 6.52 -4.31 25.08
C VAL A 95 5.85 -3.37 26.08
N THR A 96 6.11 -2.08 25.98
CA THR A 96 5.38 -1.06 26.77
C THR A 96 4.09 -0.70 26.06
N ASN A 97 2.95 -0.81 26.75
CA ASN A 97 1.68 -0.27 26.29
C ASN A 97 1.72 1.26 26.41
N THR A 98 1.60 1.97 25.29
CA THR A 98 1.65 3.45 25.24
C THR A 98 0.46 4.11 25.92
N ARG A 99 -0.67 3.42 26.03
CA ARG A 99 -1.90 3.94 26.65
C ARG A 99 -1.90 3.82 28.17
N THR A 100 -1.31 2.76 28.71
CA THR A 100 -1.30 2.48 30.16
C THR A 100 0.06 2.67 30.82
N GLY A 101 1.15 2.69 30.04
CA GLY A 101 2.53 2.70 30.54
C GLY A 101 3.04 1.34 31.06
N GLU A 102 2.19 0.32 31.06
CA GLU A 102 2.53 -1.00 31.59
C GLU A 102 3.40 -1.79 30.62
N LYS A 103 4.34 -2.58 31.16
CA LYS A 103 5.09 -3.58 30.39
C LYS A 103 4.25 -4.85 30.30
N VAL A 104 3.99 -5.28 29.08
CA VAL A 104 3.27 -6.52 28.76
C VAL A 104 4.18 -7.45 27.98
N GLU A 105 4.14 -8.74 28.30
CA GLU A 105 4.81 -9.76 27.52
C GLU A 105 3.93 -10.18 26.35
N VAL A 106 4.45 -10.08 25.14
CA VAL A 106 3.73 -10.48 23.92
C VAL A 106 4.49 -11.57 23.19
N ARG A 107 3.76 -12.47 22.53
CA ARG A 107 4.30 -13.47 21.61
C ARG A 107 3.86 -13.12 20.19
N PRO A 108 4.62 -12.27 19.46
CA PRO A 108 4.21 -11.84 18.12
C PRO A 108 4.22 -13.02 17.16
N SER A 109 3.29 -13.06 16.21
CA SER A 109 3.39 -13.96 15.06
C SER A 109 4.21 -13.33 13.96
N ARG A 110 4.80 -14.15 13.07
CA ARG A 110 5.50 -13.65 11.89
C ARG A 110 4.61 -12.76 11.03
N GLY A 111 3.36 -13.16 10.84
CA GLY A 111 2.38 -12.41 10.04
C GLY A 111 2.07 -11.02 10.62
N LEU A 112 1.89 -10.91 11.94
CA LEU A 112 1.70 -9.63 12.63
C LEU A 112 2.91 -8.70 12.39
N LEU A 113 4.12 -9.23 12.58
CA LEU A 113 5.34 -8.44 12.41
C LEU A 113 5.52 -7.98 10.95
N ALA A 114 5.34 -8.91 9.99
CA ALA A 114 5.46 -8.62 8.58
C ALA A 114 4.40 -7.62 8.08
N GLU A 115 3.17 -7.71 8.60
CA GLU A 115 2.12 -6.73 8.31
C GLU A 115 2.46 -5.35 8.87
N GLY A 116 2.97 -5.27 10.10
CA GLY A 116 3.46 -4.03 10.69
C GLY A 116 4.57 -3.38 9.85
N ILE A 117 5.55 -4.17 9.41
CA ILE A 117 6.61 -3.72 8.49
C ILE A 117 6.00 -3.16 7.20
N ARG A 118 5.03 -3.85 6.59
CA ARG A 118 4.32 -3.36 5.39
C ARG A 118 3.66 -2.01 5.63
N PHE A 119 3.00 -1.84 6.78
CA PHE A 119 2.31 -0.59 7.10
C PHE A 119 3.23 0.57 7.45
N LEU A 120 4.46 0.32 7.89
CA LEU A 120 5.47 1.36 8.10
C LEU A 120 5.96 1.96 6.79
N MET A 121 5.91 1.19 5.70
CA MET A 121 6.25 1.64 4.35
C MET A 121 5.14 2.43 3.65
N TYR A 122 3.99 2.69 4.31
CA TYR A 122 2.95 3.57 3.75
C TYR A 122 3.39 5.03 3.62
N GLY A 123 4.44 5.44 4.33
CA GLY A 123 4.91 6.81 4.40
C GLY A 123 6.40 6.91 4.69
N PRO A 124 6.90 8.14 4.97
CA PRO A 124 8.34 8.39 5.14
C PRO A 124 8.95 7.68 6.36
N ARG A 125 8.13 7.15 7.28
CA ARG A 125 8.55 6.38 8.46
C ARG A 125 9.34 5.10 8.11
N GLY A 126 9.23 4.61 6.87
CA GLY A 126 10.01 3.47 6.38
C GLY A 126 11.52 3.60 6.58
N GLY A 127 12.06 4.83 6.58
CA GLY A 127 13.49 5.07 6.80
C GLY A 127 14.04 4.59 8.17
N SER A 128 13.16 4.35 9.14
CA SER A 128 13.55 3.78 10.45
C SER A 128 13.70 2.25 10.43
N LEU A 129 13.15 1.56 9.42
CA LEU A 129 13.10 0.10 9.39
C LEU A 129 14.47 -0.58 9.50
N PRO A 130 15.53 -0.14 8.81
CA PRO A 130 16.85 -0.77 8.94
C PRO A 130 17.36 -0.79 10.37
N LEU A 131 17.25 0.33 11.10
CA LEU A 131 17.64 0.42 12.50
C LEU A 131 16.82 -0.52 13.39
N GLN A 132 15.49 -0.56 13.19
CA GLN A 132 14.63 -1.41 14.01
C GLN A 132 14.86 -2.91 13.76
N ILE A 133 15.13 -3.28 12.50
CA ILE A 133 15.53 -4.65 12.13
C ILE A 133 16.86 -5.00 12.79
N HIS A 134 17.84 -4.10 12.74
CA HIS A 134 19.15 -4.32 13.34
C HIS A 134 19.07 -4.50 14.86
N ARG A 135 18.32 -3.63 15.57
CA ARG A 135 18.08 -3.78 17.01
C ARG A 135 17.42 -5.10 17.36
N ALA A 136 16.41 -5.50 16.59
CA ALA A 136 15.74 -6.78 16.76
C ALA A 136 16.71 -7.96 16.54
N TYR A 137 17.59 -7.87 15.55
CA TYR A 137 18.60 -8.88 15.29
C TYR A 137 19.56 -9.04 16.48
N GLN A 138 20.03 -7.91 17.06
CA GLN A 138 20.89 -7.84 18.24
C GLN A 138 20.20 -8.29 19.56
N GLY A 139 18.89 -8.59 19.52
CA GLY A 139 18.15 -9.12 20.67
C GLY A 139 17.09 -8.18 21.24
N ASP A 140 17.08 -6.92 20.83
CA ASP A 140 16.09 -5.93 21.27
C ASP A 140 14.92 -5.86 20.27
N LEU A 141 14.02 -6.85 20.34
CA LEU A 141 12.84 -6.94 19.48
C LEU A 141 11.73 -5.95 19.88
N GLY A 142 11.76 -5.45 21.12
CA GLY A 142 10.70 -4.65 21.72
C GLY A 142 10.23 -3.49 20.83
N PRO A 143 11.13 -2.60 20.37
CA PRO A 143 10.79 -1.48 19.50
C PRO A 143 10.10 -1.87 18.19
N LEU A 144 10.62 -2.89 17.48
CA LEU A 144 10.06 -3.31 16.20
C LEU A 144 8.66 -3.95 16.38
N VAL A 145 8.51 -4.79 17.41
CA VAL A 145 7.23 -5.43 17.74
C VAL A 145 6.21 -4.41 18.20
N HIS A 146 6.61 -3.49 19.08
CA HIS A 146 5.78 -2.38 19.53
C HIS A 146 5.28 -1.56 18.34
N MET A 147 6.19 -1.17 17.45
CA MET A 147 5.87 -0.39 16.26
C MET A 147 4.87 -1.12 15.33
N ALA A 148 5.01 -2.44 15.18
CA ALA A 148 4.07 -3.25 14.41
C ALA A 148 2.67 -3.29 15.05
N ILE A 149 2.60 -3.43 16.38
CA ILE A 149 1.34 -3.43 17.13
C ILE A 149 0.64 -2.08 17.06
N GLU A 150 1.35 -0.99 17.40
CA GLU A 150 0.78 0.37 17.36
C GLU A 150 0.26 0.70 15.97
N ARG A 151 1.02 0.32 14.92
CA ARG A 151 0.59 0.60 13.55
C ARG A 151 -0.68 -0.17 13.17
N ARG A 152 -0.85 -1.40 13.67
CA ARG A 152 -2.08 -2.18 13.49
C ARG A 152 -3.26 -1.52 14.21
N LEU A 153 -3.07 -1.07 15.44
CA LEU A 153 -4.09 -0.38 16.25
C LEU A 153 -4.52 0.94 15.60
N ASP A 154 -3.56 1.76 15.15
CA ASP A 154 -3.83 3.01 14.43
C ASP A 154 -4.75 2.78 13.22
N LEU A 155 -4.55 1.65 12.51
CA LEU A 155 -5.34 1.32 11.33
C LEU A 155 -6.72 0.79 11.69
N ASP A 156 -6.86 0.02 12.77
CA ASP A 156 -8.18 -0.39 13.26
C ASP A 156 -9.03 0.81 13.70
N GLU A 157 -8.40 1.86 14.24
CA GLU A 157 -9.08 3.11 14.60
C GLU A 157 -9.37 4.00 13.38
N ALA A 158 -8.45 4.06 12.42
CA ALA A 158 -8.61 4.92 11.23
C ALA A 158 -9.57 4.35 10.18
N LEU A 159 -9.73 3.02 10.12
CA LEU A 159 -10.57 2.36 9.12
C LEU A 159 -11.98 2.10 9.66
N PHE A 160 -12.97 2.43 8.85
CA PHE A 160 -14.33 1.94 9.05
C PHE A 160 -14.39 0.45 8.73
N MET A 161 -14.00 -0.40 9.70
CA MET A 161 -13.84 -1.84 9.50
C MET A 161 -15.09 -2.53 8.96
N GLY A 162 -16.28 -2.09 9.40
CA GLY A 162 -17.55 -2.58 8.86
C GLY A 162 -17.72 -2.31 7.36
N LEU A 163 -17.33 -1.11 6.90
CA LEU A 163 -17.31 -0.77 5.47
C LEU A 163 -16.26 -1.59 4.73
N LEU A 164 -15.04 -1.71 5.26
CA LEU A 164 -13.97 -2.50 4.67
C LEU A 164 -14.41 -3.95 4.41
N PHE A 165 -15.03 -4.60 5.40
CA PHE A 165 -15.50 -5.98 5.25
C PHE A 165 -16.72 -6.08 4.33
N SER A 166 -17.64 -5.12 4.38
CA SER A 166 -18.79 -5.11 3.47
C SER A 166 -18.37 -5.00 2.00
N VAL A 167 -17.30 -4.27 1.72
CA VAL A 167 -16.68 -4.17 0.38
C VAL A 167 -15.89 -5.43 0.05
N THR A 168 -14.85 -5.74 0.82
CA THR A 168 -13.89 -6.80 0.46
C THR A 168 -14.51 -8.19 0.44
N CYS A 169 -15.45 -8.49 1.35
CA CYS A 169 -16.16 -9.77 1.36
C CYS A 169 -17.13 -9.95 0.20
N ALA A 170 -17.60 -8.86 -0.42
CA ALA A 170 -18.48 -8.90 -1.58
C ALA A 170 -17.71 -8.86 -2.91
N GLU A 171 -16.72 -7.97 -3.02
CA GLU A 171 -16.07 -7.64 -4.29
C GLU A 171 -14.86 -8.53 -4.61
N ASP A 172 -13.98 -8.82 -3.64
CA ASP A 172 -12.66 -9.38 -3.93
C ASP A 172 -12.48 -10.80 -3.39
N LEU A 173 -12.74 -11.00 -2.09
CA LEU A 173 -12.47 -12.24 -1.38
C LEU A 173 -13.15 -13.48 -1.99
N PRO A 174 -14.39 -13.40 -2.54
CA PRO A 174 -15.02 -14.55 -3.20
C PRO A 174 -14.23 -15.11 -4.41
N TYR A 175 -13.37 -14.29 -5.02
CA TYR A 175 -12.61 -14.63 -6.22
C TYR A 175 -11.16 -15.05 -5.91
N ILE A 176 -10.74 -14.93 -4.65
CA ILE A 176 -9.40 -15.35 -4.21
C ILE A 176 -9.41 -16.86 -3.93
N THR A 177 -8.97 -17.67 -4.89
CA THR A 177 -8.82 -19.12 -4.75
C THR A 177 -7.62 -19.48 -3.87
N GLU A 178 -7.58 -20.71 -3.37
CA GLU A 178 -6.43 -21.21 -2.62
C GLU A 178 -5.17 -21.29 -3.50
N GLU A 179 -5.32 -21.58 -4.79
CA GLU A 179 -4.22 -21.56 -5.75
C GLU A 179 -3.62 -20.15 -5.90
N LEU A 180 -4.46 -19.14 -6.12
CA LEU A 180 -4.04 -17.74 -6.19
C LEU A 180 -3.37 -17.30 -4.88
N THR A 181 -3.93 -17.68 -3.73
CA THR A 181 -3.33 -17.40 -2.42
C THR A 181 -1.89 -17.93 -2.37
N ARG A 182 -1.66 -19.20 -2.71
CA ARG A 182 -0.32 -19.79 -2.68
C ARG A 182 0.63 -19.10 -3.66
N GLU A 183 0.19 -18.91 -4.90
CA GLU A 183 1.02 -18.31 -5.96
C GLU A 183 1.46 -16.88 -5.59
N ARG A 184 0.53 -16.05 -5.09
CA ARG A 184 0.78 -14.62 -4.86
C ARG A 184 1.44 -14.30 -3.52
N SER A 185 1.43 -15.26 -2.57
CA SER A 185 2.04 -15.07 -1.25
C SER A 185 3.39 -15.79 -1.07
N ALA A 186 3.73 -16.75 -1.95
CA ALA A 186 4.95 -17.54 -1.85
C ALA A 186 6.22 -16.68 -1.80
N GLY A 187 7.14 -17.03 -0.90
CA GLY A 187 8.45 -16.37 -0.78
C GLY A 187 8.41 -14.94 -0.22
N THR A 188 7.26 -14.45 0.24
CA THR A 188 7.13 -13.10 0.82
C THR A 188 7.26 -13.11 2.35
N ALA A 189 7.61 -11.96 2.94
CA ALA A 189 7.63 -11.82 4.39
C ALA A 189 6.24 -12.05 5.01
N LEU A 190 5.19 -11.47 4.40
CA LEU A 190 3.82 -11.50 4.92
C LEU A 190 3.12 -12.85 4.74
N GLY A 191 3.46 -13.61 3.69
CA GLY A 191 2.74 -14.83 3.35
C GLY A 191 1.26 -14.57 3.10
N ASP A 192 0.42 -15.54 3.43
CA ASP A 192 -1.04 -15.47 3.23
C ASP A 192 -1.78 -14.86 4.44
N TYR A 193 -1.06 -14.36 5.44
CA TYR A 193 -1.59 -13.90 6.73
C TYR A 193 -2.81 -12.99 6.58
N ARG A 194 -2.72 -11.93 5.77
CA ARG A 194 -3.81 -10.98 5.58
C ARG A 194 -5.01 -11.57 4.84
N ILE A 195 -4.75 -12.45 3.86
CA ILE A 195 -5.80 -13.17 3.12
C ILE A 195 -6.58 -14.07 4.09
N ARG A 196 -5.87 -14.86 4.91
CA ARG A 196 -6.48 -15.76 5.90
C ARG A 196 -7.33 -15.02 6.92
N GLN A 197 -6.82 -13.91 7.47
CA GLN A 197 -7.58 -13.09 8.42
C GLN A 197 -8.87 -12.54 7.80
N GLN A 198 -8.80 -11.96 6.60
CA GLN A 198 -10.00 -11.41 5.97
C GLN A 198 -10.98 -12.51 5.57
N LYS A 199 -10.49 -13.67 5.07
CA LYS A 199 -11.36 -14.82 4.77
C LYS A 199 -12.12 -15.30 6.00
N ALA A 200 -11.46 -15.41 7.16
CA ALA A 200 -12.10 -15.81 8.41
C ALA A 200 -13.25 -14.85 8.82
N VAL A 201 -13.08 -13.54 8.60
CA VAL A 201 -14.17 -12.58 8.81
C VAL A 201 -15.28 -12.79 7.79
N CYS A 202 -14.94 -12.96 6.52
CA CYS A 202 -15.91 -13.10 5.44
C CYS A 202 -16.72 -14.41 5.49
N GLU A 203 -16.29 -15.42 6.24
CA GLU A 203 -17.08 -16.64 6.50
C GLU A 203 -18.39 -16.35 7.24
N VAL A 204 -18.40 -15.33 8.10
CA VAL A 204 -19.57 -14.94 8.90
C VAL A 204 -20.14 -13.57 8.53
N TRP A 205 -19.41 -12.77 7.73
CA TRP A 205 -19.84 -11.44 7.32
C TRP A 205 -20.92 -11.49 6.21
N PRO A 206 -22.04 -10.74 6.33
CA PRO A 206 -23.03 -10.63 5.27
C PRO A 206 -22.44 -10.10 3.96
N ARG A 207 -22.84 -10.66 2.82
CA ARG A 207 -22.32 -10.27 1.50
C ARG A 207 -23.43 -9.70 0.63
N GLY A 208 -23.13 -8.59 -0.02
CA GLY A 208 -23.98 -8.03 -1.08
C GLY A 208 -23.73 -8.72 -2.41
N ALA A 209 -24.70 -8.65 -3.31
CA ALA A 209 -24.48 -8.99 -4.71
C ALA A 209 -23.61 -7.92 -5.38
N VAL A 210 -22.63 -8.36 -6.16
CA VAL A 210 -21.82 -7.47 -7.00
C VAL A 210 -22.21 -7.67 -8.48
N PRO A 211 -22.19 -6.61 -9.30
CA PRO A 211 -22.37 -6.72 -10.74
C PRO A 211 -21.35 -7.66 -11.39
N ALA A 212 -21.72 -8.32 -12.49
CA ALA A 212 -20.82 -9.22 -13.22
C ALA A 212 -19.58 -8.51 -13.78
N ASP A 213 -19.70 -7.21 -14.09
CA ASP A 213 -18.63 -6.36 -14.62
C ASP A 213 -17.74 -5.74 -13.52
N VAL A 214 -17.89 -6.14 -12.25
CA VAL A 214 -17.19 -5.50 -11.10
C VAL A 214 -15.68 -5.46 -11.26
N HIS A 215 -15.09 -6.45 -11.95
CA HIS A 215 -13.64 -6.55 -12.18
C HIS A 215 -13.21 -6.16 -13.60
N GLU A 216 -14.13 -5.73 -14.46
CA GLU A 216 -13.77 -5.29 -15.81
C GLU A 216 -12.99 -3.98 -15.77
N LEU A 217 -11.89 -3.91 -16.52
CA LEU A 217 -11.14 -2.68 -16.68
C LEU A 217 -11.96 -1.63 -17.45
N VAL A 218 -11.75 -0.36 -17.11
CA VAL A 218 -12.53 0.75 -17.65
C VAL A 218 -11.82 1.38 -18.84
N ARG A 219 -12.53 1.48 -19.97
CA ARG A 219 -12.10 2.22 -21.16
C ARG A 219 -12.83 3.55 -21.25
N SER A 220 -12.09 4.63 -21.54
CA SER A 220 -12.68 5.96 -21.67
C SER A 220 -11.72 6.92 -22.38
N ASP A 221 -12.29 7.85 -23.15
CA ASP A 221 -11.56 8.99 -23.73
C ASP A 221 -11.48 10.19 -22.77
N VAL A 222 -12.07 10.12 -21.58
CA VAL A 222 -11.94 11.18 -20.57
C VAL A 222 -10.47 11.33 -20.16
N PRO A 223 -9.95 12.57 -20.04
CA PRO A 223 -8.60 12.80 -19.52
C PRO A 223 -8.40 12.20 -18.13
N VAL A 224 -7.35 11.41 -17.95
CA VAL A 224 -7.04 10.75 -16.66
C VAL A 224 -5.59 10.96 -16.24
N LEU A 225 -5.39 11.52 -15.04
CA LEU A 225 -4.08 11.60 -14.38
C LEU A 225 -3.96 10.45 -13.37
N LEU A 226 -2.96 9.58 -13.56
CA LEU A 226 -2.63 8.51 -12.62
C LEU A 226 -1.34 8.88 -11.87
N ILE A 227 -1.32 8.70 -10.55
CA ILE A 227 -0.16 8.96 -9.71
C ILE A 227 0.12 7.73 -8.84
N SER A 228 1.33 7.17 -8.98
CA SER A 228 1.78 6.01 -8.21
C SER A 228 3.08 6.31 -7.47
N GLY A 229 3.23 5.79 -6.25
CA GLY A 229 4.52 5.74 -5.58
C GLY A 229 5.32 4.54 -6.07
N GLU A 230 6.59 4.74 -6.42
CA GLU A 230 7.46 3.63 -6.85
C GLU A 230 7.56 2.54 -5.77
N TRP A 231 7.54 2.92 -4.49
CA TRP A 231 7.68 2.03 -3.33
C TRP A 231 6.35 1.79 -2.62
N ASP A 232 5.22 1.97 -3.30
CA ASP A 232 3.90 1.71 -2.75
C ASP A 232 3.76 0.23 -2.31
N PRO A 233 3.55 -0.06 -1.01
CA PRO A 233 3.47 -1.42 -0.49
C PRO A 233 2.08 -2.06 -0.65
N VAL A 234 1.18 -1.43 -1.44
CA VAL A 234 -0.22 -1.82 -1.62
C VAL A 234 -0.59 -1.84 -3.10
N THR A 235 -0.37 -0.71 -3.78
CA THR A 235 -0.79 -0.43 -5.15
C THR A 235 0.44 -0.03 -5.98
N PRO A 236 1.33 -1.00 -6.31
CA PRO A 236 2.58 -0.70 -6.99
C PRO A 236 2.33 -0.19 -8.43
N PRO A 237 3.29 0.53 -9.05
CA PRO A 237 3.07 1.28 -10.30
C PRO A 237 2.51 0.45 -11.46
N GLU A 238 2.82 -0.83 -11.55
CA GLU A 238 2.28 -1.72 -12.59
C GLU A 238 0.74 -1.76 -12.61
N PHE A 239 0.08 -1.42 -11.50
CA PHE A 239 -1.36 -1.28 -11.44
C PHE A 239 -1.83 -0.05 -12.21
N GLY A 240 -1.18 1.10 -12.01
CA GLY A 240 -1.40 2.29 -12.82
C GLY A 240 -1.14 2.05 -14.30
N ASP A 241 -0.07 1.32 -14.64
CA ASP A 241 0.23 0.95 -16.04
C ASP A 241 -0.88 0.11 -16.66
N SER A 242 -1.47 -0.82 -15.90
CA SER A 242 -2.56 -1.67 -16.38
C SER A 242 -3.84 -0.87 -16.70
N VAL A 243 -4.14 0.15 -15.89
CA VAL A 243 -5.28 1.05 -16.10
C VAL A 243 -5.01 2.02 -17.25
N ALA A 244 -3.82 2.62 -17.31
CA ALA A 244 -3.42 3.55 -18.37
C ALA A 244 -3.54 2.95 -19.78
N LYS A 245 -3.27 1.64 -19.94
CA LYS A 245 -3.46 0.92 -21.22
C LYS A 245 -4.89 0.96 -21.78
N GLN A 246 -5.89 1.24 -20.94
CA GLN A 246 -7.30 1.35 -21.36
C GLN A 246 -7.75 2.80 -21.58
N LEU A 247 -6.87 3.78 -21.31
CA LEU A 247 -7.19 5.20 -21.25
C LEU A 247 -6.27 5.96 -22.20
N PRO A 248 -6.64 6.14 -23.49
CA PRO A 248 -5.78 6.78 -24.49
C PRO A 248 -5.41 8.23 -24.14
N ASN A 249 -6.23 8.92 -23.34
CA ASN A 249 -5.99 10.28 -22.88
C ASN A 249 -5.47 10.31 -21.42
N SER A 250 -4.50 9.46 -21.11
CA SER A 250 -3.95 9.38 -19.76
C SER A 250 -2.48 9.76 -19.65
N LEU A 251 -2.08 10.21 -18.45
CA LEU A 251 -0.69 10.40 -18.04
C LEU A 251 -0.48 9.65 -16.73
N HIS A 252 0.44 8.69 -16.71
CA HIS A 252 0.86 7.99 -15.50
C HIS A 252 2.16 8.57 -14.97
N VAL A 253 2.09 9.19 -13.80
CA VAL A 253 3.22 9.77 -13.07
C VAL A 253 3.65 8.80 -11.98
N VAL A 254 4.87 8.30 -12.06
CA VAL A 254 5.48 7.46 -11.02
C VAL A 254 6.46 8.30 -10.22
N VAL A 255 6.22 8.43 -8.91
CA VAL A 255 7.06 9.19 -7.98
C VAL A 255 8.19 8.26 -7.49
N PRO A 256 9.46 8.50 -7.87
CA PRO A 256 10.60 7.71 -7.42
C PRO A 256 10.66 7.68 -5.89
N LYS A 257 10.91 6.51 -5.30
CA LYS A 257 10.93 6.31 -3.84
C LYS A 257 9.62 6.70 -3.11
N GLY A 258 8.57 7.05 -3.84
CA GLY A 258 7.29 7.47 -3.29
C GLY A 258 6.55 6.29 -2.67
N SER A 259 5.91 6.52 -1.52
CA SER A 259 5.11 5.52 -0.82
C SER A 259 3.65 5.49 -1.30
N HIS A 260 2.76 4.84 -0.54
CA HIS A 260 1.33 4.84 -0.82
C HIS A 260 0.79 6.28 -0.85
N GLY A 261 0.23 6.66 -2.00
CA GLY A 261 -0.28 8.01 -2.26
C GLY A 261 0.67 8.92 -3.05
N GLY A 262 1.96 8.62 -3.12
CA GLY A 262 2.95 9.38 -3.92
C GLY A 262 2.96 10.90 -3.67
N ALA A 263 2.34 11.37 -2.58
CA ALA A 263 1.87 12.73 -2.49
C ALA A 263 2.95 13.70 -2.02
N GLY A 264 2.92 14.90 -2.59
CA GLY A 264 3.73 16.04 -2.20
C GLY A 264 3.45 17.23 -3.11
N LYS A 265 4.12 18.36 -2.84
CA LYS A 265 3.85 19.61 -3.56
C LYS A 265 3.85 19.45 -5.09
N CYS A 266 4.80 18.71 -5.65
CA CYS A 266 4.87 18.46 -7.08
C CYS A 266 3.61 17.77 -7.63
N THR A 267 3.12 16.71 -6.98
CA THR A 267 1.89 16.03 -7.43
C THR A 267 0.66 16.89 -7.20
N ASP A 268 0.62 17.70 -6.14
CA ASP A 268 -0.49 18.61 -5.86
C ASP A 268 -0.60 19.70 -6.94
N ASP A 269 0.54 20.28 -7.33
CA ASP A 269 0.61 21.26 -8.42
C ASP A 269 0.18 20.64 -9.77
N LEU A 270 0.60 19.39 -10.04
CA LEU A 270 0.17 18.63 -11.23
C LEU A 270 -1.34 18.39 -11.25
N ILE A 271 -1.92 17.98 -10.12
CA ILE A 271 -3.37 17.74 -9.99
C ILE A 271 -4.13 19.06 -10.20
N ALA A 272 -3.70 20.14 -9.58
CA ALA A 272 -4.32 21.46 -9.74
C ALA A 272 -4.30 21.89 -11.22
N ARG A 273 -3.14 21.82 -11.87
CA ARG A 273 -2.99 22.18 -13.29
C ARG A 273 -3.81 21.29 -14.21
N PHE A 274 -3.87 19.99 -13.93
CA PHE A 274 -4.67 19.03 -14.66
C PHE A 274 -6.17 19.35 -14.57
N VAL A 275 -6.68 19.67 -13.38
CA VAL A 275 -8.08 20.04 -13.17
C VAL A 275 -8.44 21.37 -13.83
N GLU A 276 -7.54 22.36 -13.77
CA GLU A 276 -7.71 23.65 -14.42
C GLU A 276 -7.83 23.51 -15.94
N THR A 277 -6.85 22.84 -16.55
CA THR A 277 -6.74 22.67 -18.01
C THR A 277 -7.74 21.64 -18.55
N GLY A 278 -8.12 20.65 -17.75
CA GLY A 278 -8.95 19.54 -18.18
C GLY A 278 -8.25 18.61 -19.16
N SER A 279 -6.92 18.56 -19.17
CA SER A 279 -6.12 17.85 -20.17
C SER A 279 -4.79 17.41 -19.57
N VAL A 280 -4.31 16.23 -19.97
CA VAL A 280 -2.97 15.75 -19.58
C VAL A 280 -1.86 16.33 -20.47
N GLN A 281 -2.22 16.90 -21.61
CA GLN A 281 -1.28 17.49 -22.55
C GLN A 281 -0.66 18.77 -21.95
N GLY A 282 0.67 18.84 -21.99
CA GLY A 282 1.41 19.99 -21.46
C GLY A 282 1.63 19.97 -19.94
N LEU A 283 1.26 18.89 -19.24
CA LEU A 283 1.71 18.64 -17.87
C LEU A 283 3.19 18.24 -17.88
N ASP A 284 4.00 18.84 -17.01
CA ASP A 284 5.40 18.48 -16.83
C ASP A 284 5.60 17.80 -15.46
N PRO A 285 5.73 16.46 -15.41
CA PRO A 285 5.94 15.74 -14.17
C PRO A 285 7.40 15.72 -13.70
N SER A 286 8.32 16.45 -14.33
CA SER A 286 9.76 16.37 -14.05
C SER A 286 10.14 16.60 -12.58
N CYS A 287 9.39 17.41 -11.85
CA CYS A 287 9.62 17.70 -10.43
C CYS A 287 9.51 16.47 -9.50
N VAL A 288 8.89 15.36 -9.94
CA VAL A 288 8.80 14.15 -9.09
C VAL A 288 10.17 13.50 -8.87
N LYS A 289 11.14 13.77 -9.75
CA LYS A 289 12.51 13.25 -9.64
C LYS A 289 13.25 13.80 -8.42
N ASP A 290 12.82 14.94 -7.90
CA ASP A 290 13.41 15.58 -6.73
C ASP A 290 12.80 15.07 -5.41
N TYR A 291 11.90 14.07 -5.47
CA TYR A 291 11.34 13.48 -4.27
C TYR A 291 12.45 12.84 -3.42
N PRO A 292 12.64 13.30 -2.16
CA PRO A 292 13.82 12.93 -1.38
C PRO A 292 13.84 11.48 -0.91
N GLY A 293 12.71 10.76 -1.01
CA GLY A 293 12.56 9.42 -0.45
C GLY A 293 12.63 9.42 1.09
N PRO A 294 12.64 8.23 1.71
CA PRO A 294 12.83 8.10 3.15
C PRO A 294 14.28 8.41 3.54
N ARG A 295 14.45 9.13 4.65
CA ARG A 295 15.77 9.34 5.28
C ARG A 295 16.06 8.20 6.25
N PHE A 296 17.20 7.53 6.09
CA PHE A 296 17.57 6.44 6.98
C PHE A 296 18.02 6.94 8.36
N MET A 297 17.47 6.33 9.41
CA MET A 297 17.94 6.52 10.78
C MET A 297 19.03 5.47 11.03
N VAL A 298 20.21 5.92 11.46
CA VAL A 298 21.35 5.03 11.72
C VAL A 298 21.73 4.93 13.21
N GLN A 299 21.07 5.72 14.06
CA GLN A 299 21.21 5.75 15.52
C GLN A 299 19.86 6.09 16.15
#